data_AF-A0A0T7G9R0-F1
#
_entry.id   AF-A0A0T7G9R0-F1
#
_cell.length_a   1.000
_cell.length_b   1.000
_cell.length_c   1.000
_cell.angle_alpha   90.00
_cell.angle_beta   90.00
_cell.angle_gamma   90.00
#
_symmetry.space_group_name_H-M   'P 1'
#
loop_
_entity.id
_entity.type
_entity.pdbx_description
1 polymer ?
#
loop_
_entity_poly.entity_id
_entity_poly.type
_entity_poly.pdbx_seq_one_letter_code
_entity_poly.pdbx_strand_id
1 'polypeptide(L)'
;MKGFNHLIAATLATDPVVEGGHRVVFLSGDDENAIAPVADLAKQLGFAPVKLGKLNEGGALVHARDRIWGQLIFQDLFKKEQ
;
A
#
# COMPACT_ATOMS: atom_id res chain seq x y z
N MET A 1 -5.66 8.52 7.72
CA MET A 1 -5.07 7.26 7.21
C MET A 1 -5.10 7.30 5.68
N LYS A 2 -4.13 6.65 5.02
CA LYS A 2 -3.96 6.52 3.56
C LYS A 2 -3.61 5.07 3.23
N GLY A 3 -4.13 4.58 2.12
CA GLY A 3 -3.88 3.24 1.58
C GLY A 3 -4.49 3.08 0.19
N PHE A 4 -4.06 2.05 -0.55
CA PHE A 4 -4.60 1.67 -1.87
C PHE A 4 -4.54 2.73 -2.99
N ASN A 5 -3.90 3.87 -2.75
CA ASN A 5 -3.91 5.00 -3.68
C ASN A 5 -2.63 5.11 -4.54
N HIS A 6 -1.68 4.19 -4.38
CA HIS A 6 -0.39 4.21 -5.07
C HIS A 6 -0.37 3.37 -6.35
N LEU A 7 -1.27 2.39 -6.50
CA LEU A 7 -1.41 1.59 -7.71
C LEU A 7 -2.39 2.26 -8.68
N ILE A 8 -2.19 2.07 -9.98
CA ILE A 8 -3.22 2.37 -10.97
C ILE A 8 -4.39 1.39 -10.84
N ALA A 9 -5.59 1.83 -11.19
CA ALA A 9 -6.80 1.03 -11.05
C ALA A 9 -6.72 -0.33 -11.75
N ALA A 10 -6.12 -0.37 -12.95
CA ALA A 10 -5.93 -1.61 -13.70
C ALA A 10 -5.07 -2.63 -12.93
N THR A 11 -3.94 -2.20 -12.36
CA THR A 11 -3.07 -3.05 -11.54
C THR A 11 -3.79 -3.50 -10.27
N LEU A 12 -4.47 -2.58 -9.57
CA LEU A 12 -5.20 -2.89 -8.34
C LEU A 12 -6.32 -3.92 -8.56
N ALA A 13 -6.92 -3.96 -9.75
CA ALA A 13 -7.99 -4.88 -10.11
C ALA A 13 -7.50 -6.29 -10.50
N THR A 14 -6.20 -6.49 -10.71
CA THR A 14 -5.65 -7.82 -11.00
C THR A 14 -5.48 -8.65 -9.72
N ASP A 15 -5.38 -9.96 -9.87
CA ASP A 15 -5.10 -10.87 -8.75
C ASP A 15 -3.86 -10.39 -7.97
N PRO A 16 -3.99 -10.10 -6.66
CA PRO A 16 -2.85 -9.70 -5.85
C PRO A 16 -1.90 -10.87 -5.54
N VAL A 17 -2.30 -12.13 -5.78
CA VAL A 17 -1.44 -13.30 -5.63
C VAL A 17 -0.79 -13.63 -6.98
N VAL A 18 0.51 -13.42 -7.08
CA VAL A 18 1.28 -13.60 -8.33
C VAL A 18 2.52 -14.43 -8.04
N GLU A 19 2.70 -15.53 -8.76
CA GLU A 19 3.87 -16.43 -8.66
C GLU A 19 4.23 -16.85 -7.21
N GLY A 20 3.22 -17.08 -6.37
CA GLY A 20 3.42 -17.45 -4.95
C GLY A 20 3.85 -16.30 -4.04
N GLY A 21 3.74 -15.06 -4.51
CA GLY A 21 3.88 -13.84 -3.71
C GLY A 21 2.61 -13.00 -3.67
N HIS A 22 2.59 -12.03 -2.77
CA HIS A 22 1.47 -11.11 -2.57
C HIS A 22 1.86 -9.69 -2.96
N ARG A 23 1.04 -9.04 -3.79
CA ARG A 23 1.20 -7.64 -4.15
C ARG A 23 1.14 -6.75 -2.92
N VAL A 24 2.05 -5.78 -2.85
CA VAL A 24 2.18 -4.87 -1.72
C VAL A 24 1.12 -3.77 -1.78
N VAL A 25 0.56 -3.42 -0.62
CA VAL A 25 -0.13 -2.14 -0.43
C VAL A 25 0.47 -1.35 0.71
N PHE A 26 0.82 -0.10 0.43
CA PHE A 26 1.34 0.79 1.45
C PHE A 26 0.22 1.43 2.26
N LEU A 27 0.40 1.46 3.58
CA LEU A 27 -0.53 2.07 4.54
C LEU A 27 0.20 3.12 5.38
N SER A 28 -0.44 4.26 5.60
CA SER A 28 0.06 5.31 6.50
C SER A 28 -1.07 5.91 7.33
N GLY A 29 -0.79 6.30 8.57
CA GLY A 29 -1.80 6.85 9.47
C GLY A 29 -1.18 7.34 10.78
N ASP A 30 -1.80 8.34 11.38
CA ASP A 30 -1.35 8.88 12.66
C ASP A 30 -1.96 8.15 13.87
N ASP A 31 -3.06 7.42 13.65
CA ASP A 31 -3.70 6.52 14.61
C ASP A 31 -3.41 5.07 14.23
N GLU A 32 -2.58 4.40 15.01
CA GLU A 32 -2.22 3.00 14.79
C GLU A 32 -3.41 2.05 14.91
N ASN A 33 -4.40 2.39 15.74
CA ASN A 33 -5.61 1.60 15.92
C ASN A 33 -6.49 1.61 14.67
N ALA A 34 -6.42 2.70 13.89
CA ALA A 34 -7.11 2.79 12.60
C ALA A 34 -6.37 2.05 11.46
N ILE A 35 -5.06 1.84 11.59
CA ILE A 35 -4.26 1.12 10.56
C ILE A 35 -4.50 -0.38 10.65
N ALA A 36 -4.64 -0.94 11.85
CA ALA A 36 -4.75 -2.39 12.04
C ALA A 36 -5.93 -3.02 11.27
N PRO A 37 -7.18 -2.51 11.37
CA PRO A 37 -8.30 -3.07 10.61
C PRO A 37 -8.10 -3.02 9.09
N VAL A 38 -7.48 -1.96 8.57
CA VAL A 38 -7.22 -1.83 7.12
C VAL A 38 -6.11 -2.77 6.66
N ALA A 39 -5.08 -2.97 7.49
CA ALA A 39 -4.05 -3.97 7.21
C ALA A 39 -4.64 -5.38 7.17
N ASP A 40 -5.57 -5.69 8.07
CA ASP A 40 -6.20 -7.01 8.09
C ASP A 40 -7.15 -7.20 6.90
N LEU A 41 -7.90 -6.17 6.52
CA LEU A 41 -8.66 -6.18 5.27
C LEU A 41 -7.75 -6.39 4.05
N ALA A 42 -6.61 -5.71 3.97
CA ALA A 42 -5.65 -5.89 2.88
C ALA A 42 -5.16 -7.34 2.78
N LYS A 43 -4.86 -7.98 3.93
CA LYS A 43 -4.48 -9.42 3.95
C LYS A 43 -5.63 -10.32 3.51
N GLN A 44 -6.86 -10.05 3.95
CA GLN A 44 -8.04 -10.83 3.54
C GLN A 44 -8.29 -10.76 2.04
N LEU A 45 -7.96 -9.61 1.43
CA LEU A 45 -8.02 -9.41 -0.01
C LEU A 45 -6.82 -10.03 -0.76
N GLY A 46 -5.85 -10.62 -0.07
CA GLY A 46 -4.67 -11.26 -0.68
C GLY A 46 -3.50 -10.32 -0.93
N PHE A 47 -3.50 -9.10 -0.41
CA PHE A 47 -2.36 -8.18 -0.48
C PHE A 47 -1.41 -8.33 0.71
N ALA A 48 -0.16 -7.90 0.53
CA ALA A 48 0.82 -7.74 1.59
C ALA A 48 0.87 -6.28 2.08
N PRO A 49 0.21 -5.92 3.19
CA PRO A 49 0.27 -4.56 3.70
C PRO A 49 1.66 -4.20 4.24
N VAL A 50 2.17 -3.03 3.88
CA VAL A 50 3.40 -2.43 4.42
C VAL A 50 3.05 -1.11 5.09
N LYS A 51 3.25 -1.03 6.41
CA LYS A 51 3.03 0.20 7.18
C LYS A 51 4.22 1.13 6.99
N LEU A 52 3.98 2.35 6.54
CA LEU A 52 4.99 3.40 6.35
C LEU A 52 5.01 4.44 7.48
N GLY A 53 4.26 4.21 8.56
CA GLY A 53 4.15 5.13 9.69
C GLY A 53 3.15 6.27 9.45
N LYS A 54 3.48 7.47 9.94
CA LYS A 54 2.59 8.64 10.00
C LYS A 54 2.29 9.24 8.63
N LEU A 55 1.23 10.05 8.55
CA LEU A 55 0.80 10.66 7.28
C LEU A 55 1.80 11.70 6.74
N ASN A 56 2.43 12.47 7.62
CA ASN A 56 3.42 13.48 7.25
C ASN A 56 4.76 12.89 6.77
N GLU A 57 5.02 11.63 7.07
CA GLU A 57 6.22 10.88 6.71
C GLU A 57 5.89 9.88 5.60
N GLY A 58 5.34 8.72 5.96
CA GLY A 58 4.99 7.65 5.02
C GLY A 58 3.96 8.05 3.97
N GLY A 59 3.00 8.91 4.34
CA GLY A 59 1.98 9.39 3.41
C GLY A 59 2.54 10.24 2.25
N ALA A 60 3.69 10.90 2.45
CA ALA A 60 4.37 11.67 1.41
C ALA A 60 5.00 10.78 0.32
N LEU A 61 5.36 9.53 0.67
CA LEU A 61 5.95 8.58 -0.28
C LEU A 61 4.92 8.04 -1.28
N VAL A 62 3.64 8.08 -0.93
CA VAL A 62 2.54 7.45 -1.69
C VAL A 62 1.53 8.48 -2.19
N HIS A 63 1.89 9.74 -2.40
CA HIS A 63 0.98 10.74 -2.99
C HIS A 63 1.75 11.74 -3.88
N ALA A 64 1.04 12.48 -4.73
CA ALA A 64 1.61 13.64 -5.43
C ALA A 64 1.49 14.90 -4.57
N ARG A 65 2.64 15.55 -4.34
CA ARG A 65 2.69 16.92 -3.82
C ARG A 65 3.12 17.85 -4.95
N ASP A 66 2.27 18.83 -5.25
CA ASP A 66 2.42 19.73 -6.40
C ASP A 66 2.55 18.94 -7.72
N ARG A 67 3.74 18.93 -8.33
CA ARG A 67 4.05 18.18 -9.57
C ARG A 67 5.04 17.05 -9.36
N ILE A 68 5.30 16.67 -8.10
CA ILE A 68 6.26 15.65 -7.74
C ILE A 68 5.51 14.46 -7.15
N TRP A 69 5.72 13.30 -7.77
CA TRP A 69 5.24 12.03 -7.24
C TRP A 69 6.13 11.55 -6.09
N GLY A 70 5.51 11.08 -5.02
CA GLY A 70 6.21 10.29 -4.01
C GLY A 70 6.85 9.04 -4.63
N GLN A 71 7.97 8.60 -4.06
CA GLN A 71 8.82 7.54 -4.63
C GLN A 71 8.11 6.18 -4.77
N LEU A 72 7.03 5.94 -4.01
CA LEU A 72 6.29 4.69 -4.00
C LEU A 72 5.00 4.76 -4.84
N ILE A 73 4.73 5.86 -5.53
CA ILE A 73 3.65 5.94 -6.52
C ILE A 73 3.99 5.06 -7.73
N PHE A 74 3.01 4.28 -8.17
CA PHE A 74 3.06 3.33 -9.29
C PHE A 74 4.08 2.19 -9.15
N GLN A 75 4.67 2.01 -7.97
CA GLN A 75 5.54 0.87 -7.70
C GLN A 75 4.68 -0.38 -7.45
N ASP A 76 4.70 -1.33 -8.39
CA ASP A 76 4.09 -2.64 -8.23
C ASP A 76 5.11 -3.61 -7.63
N LEU A 77 5.06 -3.79 -6.31
CA LEU A 77 5.98 -4.65 -5.56
C LEU A 77 5.27 -5.90 -5.06
N PHE A 78 6.02 -6.98 -4.89
CA PHE A 78 5.51 -8.26 -4.39
C PHE A 78 6.34 -8.73 -3.20
N LYS A 79 5.65 -9.19 -2.16
CA LYS A 79 6.26 -9.90 -1.03
C LYS A 79 6.16 -11.39 -1.31
N LYS A 80 7.30 -12.06 -1.48
CA LYS A 80 7.36 -13.52 -1.61
C LYS A 80 7.02 -14.17 -0.27
N GLU A 81 6.20 -15.21 -0.30
CA GLU A 81 6.12 -16.15 0.83
C GLU A 81 7.41 -17.01 0.80
N GLN A 82 8.01 -17.23 1.96
CA GLN A 82 9.21 -18.07 2.11
C GLN A 82 8.79 -19.54 2.23
#